data_AF-A0A5N5TBL9-F1
#
_entry.id   AF-A0A5N5TBL9-F1
#
_cell.length_a   1.000
_cell.length_b   1.000
_cell.length_c   1.000
_cell.angle_alpha   90.00
_cell.angle_beta   90.00
_cell.angle_gamma   90.00
#
_symmetry.space_group_name_H-M   'P 1'
#
loop_
_entity.id
_entity.type
_entity.pdbx_description
1 polymer ?
#
loop_
_entity_poly.entity_id
_entity_poly.type
_entity_poly.pdbx_seq_one_letter_code
_entity_poly.pdbx_strand_id
1 'polypeptide(L)'
;MDLTDNYYKYVEIANEDKLEMSITNILSNPSLYREAQHLQKQVDVLQSDTAILSIAVNEWLVLLESEVLDPYKANIRKRMEEATEPFFFVANMMDPQYLGRNLNLTSQQEELAEEWISEFHPEYLAGFMAFRIKDPDLFPKIMFSEQILNLYKQQPAKWWSVMENRTLKTNNLPSGFCNIFANLLTCHQVLPQLKDYFLHLVLFGLN
;
A
#
# COMPACT_ATOMS: atom_id res chain seq x y z
N MET A 1 22.06 5.48 2.73
CA MET A 1 22.90 5.10 3.89
C MET A 1 21.91 4.64 4.95
N ASP A 2 21.86 3.35 5.25
CA ASP A 2 20.83 2.81 6.14
C ASP A 2 21.13 3.23 7.59
N LEU A 3 20.22 4.01 8.17
CA LEU A 3 20.33 4.54 9.53
C LEU A 3 20.26 3.42 10.56
N THR A 4 19.60 2.30 10.24
CA THR A 4 19.38 1.18 11.17
C THR A 4 20.61 0.26 11.28
N ASP A 5 21.31 0.00 10.16
CA ASP A 5 22.52 -0.84 10.13
C ASP A 5 23.68 -0.29 10.99
N ASN A 6 23.71 1.02 11.23
CA ASN A 6 24.77 1.67 12.00
C ASN A 6 24.35 2.05 13.43
N TYR A 7 23.13 1.71 13.86
CA TYR A 7 22.63 2.05 15.20
C TYR A 7 23.59 1.63 16.32
N TYR A 8 24.07 0.39 16.30
CA TYR A 8 24.99 -0.11 17.32
C TYR A 8 26.33 0.64 17.34
N LYS A 9 26.82 1.09 16.17
CA LYS A 9 28.03 1.91 16.08
C LYS A 9 27.78 3.32 16.60
N TYR A 10 26.61 3.90 16.38
CA TYR A 10 26.26 5.21 16.93
C TYR A 10 26.10 5.16 18.45
N VAL A 11 25.53 4.08 19.00
CA VAL A 11 25.46 3.84 20.44
C VAL A 11 26.87 3.67 21.03
N GLU A 12 27.75 2.93 20.36
CA GLU A 12 29.15 2.76 20.76
C GLU A 12 29.90 4.09 20.79
N ILE A 13 29.84 4.88 19.71
CA ILE A 13 30.43 6.23 19.62
C ILE A 13 29.86 7.15 20.70
N ALA A 14 28.55 7.11 20.96
CA ALA A 14 27.93 7.96 21.98
C ALA A 14 28.33 7.61 23.42
N ASN A 15 28.79 6.38 23.66
CA ASN A 15 29.32 5.94 24.93
C ASN A 15 30.83 6.23 25.08
N GLU A 16 31.58 6.22 23.98
CA GLU A 16 33.02 6.50 23.94
C GLU A 16 33.33 8.00 23.93
N ASP A 17 32.63 8.75 23.08
CA ASP A 17 32.75 10.19 22.97
C ASP A 17 31.74 10.85 23.93
N LYS A 18 32.18 11.88 24.67
CA LYS A 18 31.31 12.71 25.52
C LYS A 18 30.40 13.59 24.65
N LEU A 19 29.50 12.97 23.89
CA LEU A 19 28.48 13.65 23.12
C LEU A 19 27.53 14.40 24.05
N GLU A 20 26.84 15.38 23.48
CA GLU A 20 25.82 16.12 24.19
C GLU A 20 24.73 15.16 24.69
N MET A 21 24.32 15.32 25.95
CA MET A 21 23.39 14.40 26.63
C MET A 21 22.05 14.26 25.89
N SER A 22 21.62 15.32 25.19
CA SER A 22 20.45 15.32 24.30
C SER A 22 20.59 14.30 23.17
N ILE A 23 21.77 14.22 22.53
CA ILE A 23 22.09 13.30 21.44
C ILE A 23 22.23 11.86 21.97
N THR A 24 22.94 11.67 23.09
CA THR A 24 23.10 10.35 23.71
C THR A 24 21.75 9.76 24.12
N ASN A 25 20.84 10.57 24.68
CA ASN A 25 19.50 10.12 25.06
C ASN A 25 18.65 9.67 23.86
N ILE A 26 18.80 10.32 22.69
CA ILE A 26 18.10 9.92 21.46
C ILE A 26 18.69 8.60 20.94
N LEU A 27 20.01 8.51 20.82
CA LEU A 27 20.70 7.33 20.29
C LEU A 27 20.53 6.09 21.16
N SER A 28 20.35 6.28 22.47
CA SER A 28 20.18 5.17 23.42
C SER A 28 18.73 4.72 23.57
N ASN A 29 17.76 5.38 22.93
CA ASN A 29 16.33 5.10 23.10
C ASN A 29 15.89 3.93 22.20
N PRO A 30 15.61 2.73 22.78
CA PRO A 30 15.26 1.55 21.98
C PRO A 30 13.88 1.66 21.32
N SER A 31 12.98 2.48 21.87
CA SER A 31 11.65 2.71 21.29
C SER A 31 11.76 3.51 19.99
N LEU A 32 12.55 4.59 19.99
CA LEU A 32 12.81 5.38 18.77
C LEU A 32 13.47 4.53 17.67
N TYR A 33 14.40 3.66 18.05
CA TYR A 33 15.01 2.73 17.09
C TYR A 33 13.97 1.79 16.48
N ARG A 34 13.07 1.22 17.29
CA ARG A 34 12.00 0.33 16.81
C ARG A 34 11.02 1.08 15.89
N GLU A 35 10.63 2.29 16.25
CA GLU A 35 9.78 3.17 15.42
C GLU A 35 10.43 3.43 14.05
N ALA A 36 11.72 3.78 14.04
CA ALA A 36 12.49 4.03 12.82
C ALA A 36 12.61 2.77 11.94
N GLN A 37 12.84 1.59 12.52
CA GLN A 37 12.87 0.32 11.78
C GLN A 37 11.53 0.01 11.11
N HIS A 38 10.42 0.26 11.80
CA HIS A 38 9.08 0.06 11.23
C HIS A 38 8.87 0.96 10.01
N LEU A 39 9.24 2.24 10.10
CA LEU A 39 9.10 3.17 8.97
C LEU A 39 10.07 2.86 7.82
N GLN A 40 11.32 2.51 8.12
CA GLN A 40 12.32 2.14 7.11
C GLN A 40 11.87 0.96 6.27
N LYS A 41 11.31 -0.07 6.90
CA LYS A 41 10.78 -1.24 6.20
C LYS A 41 9.73 -0.86 5.14
N GLN A 42 8.86 0.10 5.44
CA GLN A 42 7.81 0.50 4.51
C GLN A 42 8.39 1.33 3.36
N VAL A 43 9.39 2.16 3.65
CA VAL A 43 10.17 2.85 2.62
C VAL A 43 10.83 1.85 1.68
N ASP A 44 11.44 0.78 2.19
CA ASP A 44 12.10 -0.24 1.37
C ASP A 44 11.11 -0.95 0.44
N VAL A 45 9.89 -1.24 0.94
CA VAL A 45 8.82 -1.82 0.11
C VAL A 45 8.42 -0.87 -1.01
N LEU A 46 8.22 0.42 -0.72
CA LEU A 46 7.85 1.43 -1.71
C LEU A 46 8.98 1.76 -2.70
N GLN A 47 10.23 1.56 -2.30
CA GLN A 47 11.40 1.73 -3.14
C GLN A 47 11.70 0.51 -4.01
N SER A 48 11.02 -0.62 -3.78
CA SER A 48 11.22 -1.81 -4.59
C SER A 48 10.76 -1.59 -6.03
N ASP A 49 11.43 -2.24 -6.98
CA ASP A 49 11.03 -2.25 -8.40
C ASP A 49 9.64 -2.87 -8.64
N THR A 50 9.07 -3.50 -7.61
CA THR A 50 7.74 -4.13 -7.62
C THR A 50 6.66 -3.28 -6.97
N ALA A 51 6.99 -2.09 -6.48
CA ALA A 51 6.01 -1.20 -5.86
C ALA A 51 4.92 -0.79 -6.87
N ILE A 52 3.68 -0.82 -6.40
CA ILE A 52 2.47 -0.49 -7.15
C ILE A 52 1.49 0.25 -6.24
N LEU A 53 0.47 0.91 -6.80
CA LEU A 53 -0.46 1.74 -6.02
C LEU A 53 -1.16 0.96 -4.91
N SER A 54 -1.60 -0.27 -5.17
CA SER A 54 -2.29 -1.11 -4.18
C SER A 54 -1.40 -1.43 -2.98
N ILE A 55 -0.11 -1.74 -3.22
CA ILE A 55 0.90 -1.93 -2.19
C ILE A 55 1.07 -0.64 -1.40
N ALA A 56 1.19 0.51 -2.06
CA ALA A 56 1.41 1.76 -1.35
C ALA A 56 0.26 2.14 -0.40
N VAL A 57 -0.99 1.94 -0.84
CA VAL A 57 -2.15 2.07 0.05
C VAL A 57 -2.10 1.08 1.20
N ASN A 58 -1.76 -0.19 0.93
CA ASN A 58 -1.64 -1.19 1.98
C ASN A 58 -0.55 -0.83 3.00
N GLU A 59 0.58 -0.28 2.59
CA GLU A 59 1.64 0.14 3.51
C GLU A 59 1.18 1.28 4.44
N TRP A 60 0.37 2.23 3.94
CA TRP A 60 -0.28 3.22 4.81
C TRP A 60 -1.20 2.56 5.85
N LEU A 61 -2.01 1.58 5.44
CA LEU A 61 -2.89 0.85 6.36
C LEU A 61 -2.08 0.07 7.41
N VAL A 62 -0.96 -0.54 7.03
CA VAL A 62 -0.04 -1.22 7.96
C VAL A 62 0.53 -0.24 8.99
N LEU A 63 0.91 0.98 8.57
CA LEU A 63 1.38 2.01 9.50
C LEU A 63 0.28 2.45 10.47
N LEU A 64 -0.94 2.62 9.98
CA LEU A 64 -2.09 3.03 10.79
C LEU A 64 -2.56 1.96 11.80
N GLU A 65 -2.27 0.68 11.55
CA GLU A 65 -2.54 -0.40 12.50
C GLU A 65 -1.37 -0.69 13.45
N SER A 66 -0.19 -0.09 13.21
CA SER A 66 0.98 -0.36 14.04
C SER A 66 0.83 0.26 15.43
N GLU A 67 0.79 -0.59 16.47
CA GLU A 67 0.79 -0.16 17.88
C GLU A 67 2.07 0.62 18.25
N VAL A 68 3.21 0.28 17.64
CA VAL A 68 4.49 0.98 17.84
C VAL A 68 4.40 2.44 17.40
N LEU A 69 3.54 2.75 16.43
CA LEU A 69 3.37 4.09 15.87
C LEU A 69 2.10 4.78 16.36
N ASP A 70 1.44 4.25 17.40
CA ASP A 70 0.25 4.84 18.04
C ASP A 70 0.38 6.36 18.28
N PRO A 71 1.51 6.88 18.84
CA PRO A 71 1.67 8.31 19.09
C PRO A 71 1.58 9.17 17.82
N TYR A 72 1.83 8.59 16.64
CA TYR A 72 1.92 9.31 15.36
C TYR A 72 0.76 9.01 14.42
N LYS A 73 -0.22 8.18 14.81
CA LYS A 73 -1.34 7.78 13.96
C LYS A 73 -2.10 8.97 13.34
N ALA A 74 -2.27 10.05 14.10
CA ALA A 74 -2.92 11.26 13.59
C ALA A 74 -2.11 11.92 12.44
N ASN A 75 -0.80 12.01 12.60
CA ASN A 75 0.10 12.55 11.57
C ASN A 75 0.16 11.63 10.35
N ILE A 76 0.27 10.31 10.56
CA ILE A 76 0.27 9.30 9.49
C ILE A 76 -1.04 9.39 8.69
N ARG A 77 -2.20 9.48 9.37
CA ARG A 77 -3.50 9.61 8.71
C ARG A 77 -3.58 10.87 7.86
N LYS A 78 -3.20 12.02 8.43
CA LYS A 78 -3.16 13.29 7.70
C LYS A 78 -2.27 13.19 6.46
N ARG A 79 -1.08 12.59 6.58
CA ARG A 79 -0.16 12.42 5.44
C ARG A 79 -0.71 11.48 4.39
N MET A 80 -1.36 10.39 4.79
CA MET A 80 -2.06 9.51 3.86
C MET A 80 -3.12 10.30 3.08
N GLU A 81 -3.98 11.04 3.76
CA GLU A 81 -5.03 11.86 3.14
C GLU A 81 -4.46 12.91 2.17
N GLU A 82 -3.32 13.53 2.49
CA GLU A 82 -2.62 14.48 1.61
C GLU A 82 -1.99 13.82 0.37
N ALA A 83 -1.63 12.53 0.46
CA ALA A 83 -0.82 11.85 -0.53
C ALA A 83 -1.59 10.83 -1.39
N THR A 84 -2.85 10.54 -1.04
CA THR A 84 -3.71 9.59 -1.77
C THR A 84 -4.85 10.29 -2.48
N GLU A 85 -5.23 9.76 -3.64
CA GLU A 85 -6.46 10.14 -4.36
C GLU A 85 -7.42 8.96 -4.45
N PRO A 86 -8.72 9.19 -4.75
CA PRO A 86 -9.73 8.12 -4.79
C PRO A 86 -9.35 6.90 -5.65
N PHE A 87 -8.67 7.10 -6.79
CA PHE A 87 -8.24 6.00 -7.65
C PHE A 87 -7.17 5.09 -7.01
N PHE A 88 -6.46 5.54 -5.98
CA PHE A 88 -5.54 4.69 -5.22
C PHE A 88 -6.31 3.64 -4.43
N PHE A 89 -7.44 4.04 -3.84
CA PHE A 89 -8.33 3.13 -3.13
C PHE A 89 -8.97 2.13 -4.09
N VAL A 90 -9.35 2.57 -5.29
CA VAL A 90 -9.75 1.66 -6.39
C VAL A 90 -8.65 0.65 -6.69
N ALA A 91 -7.39 1.09 -6.81
CA ALA A 91 -6.27 0.19 -7.08
C ALA A 91 -6.11 -0.86 -5.97
N ASN A 92 -6.23 -0.47 -4.71
CA ASN A 92 -6.18 -1.39 -3.57
C ASN A 92 -7.36 -2.38 -3.57
N MET A 93 -8.58 -1.90 -3.78
CA MET A 93 -9.80 -2.72 -3.82
C MET A 93 -9.81 -3.70 -5.00
N MET A 94 -9.11 -3.37 -6.08
CA MET A 94 -8.99 -4.19 -7.29
C MET A 94 -7.73 -5.05 -7.32
N ASP A 95 -6.94 -5.04 -6.26
CA ASP A 95 -5.86 -6.00 -6.09
C ASP A 95 -6.41 -7.29 -5.45
N PRO A 96 -6.34 -8.43 -6.15
CA PRO A 96 -6.85 -9.70 -5.62
C PRO A 96 -6.10 -10.17 -4.36
N GLN A 97 -4.91 -9.62 -4.07
CA GLN A 97 -4.20 -9.89 -2.81
C GLN A 97 -4.94 -9.33 -1.61
N TYR A 98 -5.46 -8.11 -1.71
CA TYR A 98 -6.01 -7.39 -0.54
C TYR A 98 -7.50 -7.66 -0.34
N LEU A 99 -8.14 -8.32 -1.30
CA LEU A 99 -9.57 -8.57 -1.27
C LEU A 99 -10.00 -9.53 -0.15
N GLY A 100 -10.69 -8.97 0.86
CA GLY A 100 -11.18 -9.70 2.03
C GLY A 100 -10.11 -9.96 3.09
N ARG A 101 -9.04 -9.15 3.14
CA ARG A 101 -8.03 -9.19 4.23
C ARG A 101 -8.47 -8.36 5.44
N ASN A 102 -7.72 -8.50 6.54
CA ASN A 102 -8.01 -7.83 7.82
C ASN A 102 -7.74 -6.32 7.80
N LEU A 103 -6.83 -5.84 6.95
CA LEU A 103 -6.57 -4.42 6.75
C LEU A 103 -7.55 -3.90 5.71
N ASN A 104 -8.59 -3.21 6.17
CA ASN A 104 -9.63 -2.67 5.31
C ASN A 104 -9.55 -1.15 5.23
N LEU A 105 -9.89 -0.63 4.07
CA LEU A 105 -10.19 0.78 3.89
C LEU A 105 -11.36 1.17 4.81
N THR A 106 -11.40 2.44 5.22
CA THR A 106 -12.57 2.96 5.93
C THR A 106 -13.77 3.03 4.98
N SER A 107 -14.99 3.03 5.53
CA SER A 107 -16.20 3.20 4.70
C SER A 107 -16.15 4.47 3.84
N GLN A 108 -15.54 5.55 4.34
CA GLN A 108 -15.35 6.79 3.57
C GLN A 108 -14.39 6.59 2.39
N GLN A 109 -13.29 5.84 2.57
CA GLN A 109 -12.34 5.56 1.50
C GLN A 109 -12.93 4.62 0.43
N GLU A 110 -13.76 3.67 0.86
CA GLU A 110 -14.53 2.82 -0.06
C GLU A 110 -15.55 3.65 -0.86
N GLU A 111 -16.29 4.55 -0.20
CA GLU A 111 -17.24 5.45 -0.85
C GLU A 111 -16.55 6.34 -1.89
N LEU A 112 -15.41 6.96 -1.56
CA LEU A 112 -14.62 7.73 -2.51
C LEU A 112 -14.18 6.91 -3.74
N ALA A 113 -13.80 5.64 -3.53
CA ALA A 113 -13.41 4.75 -4.62
C ALA A 113 -14.61 4.41 -5.53
N GLU A 114 -15.76 4.15 -4.93
CA GLU A 114 -17.02 3.88 -5.64
C GLU A 114 -17.51 5.09 -6.43
N GLU A 115 -17.46 6.28 -5.84
CA GLU A 115 -17.76 7.56 -6.49
C GLU A 115 -16.85 7.78 -7.70
N TRP A 116 -15.54 7.55 -7.55
CA TRP A 116 -14.59 7.70 -8.64
C TRP A 116 -14.90 6.76 -9.81
N ILE A 117 -15.22 5.49 -9.55
CA ILE A 117 -15.63 4.56 -10.62
C ILE A 117 -16.94 5.01 -11.25
N SER A 118 -17.93 5.43 -10.45
CA SER A 118 -19.22 5.90 -10.95
C SER A 118 -19.09 7.15 -11.84
N GLU A 119 -18.18 8.06 -11.51
CA GLU A 119 -17.95 9.30 -12.25
C GLU A 119 -17.15 9.08 -13.54
N PHE A 120 -16.02 8.38 -13.46
CA PHE A 120 -15.08 8.28 -14.58
C PHE A 120 -15.26 7.03 -15.45
N HIS A 121 -15.78 5.95 -14.88
CA HIS A 121 -15.98 4.65 -15.54
C HIS A 121 -17.30 3.97 -15.14
N PRO A 122 -18.45 4.66 -15.29
CA PRO A 122 -19.75 4.14 -14.85
C PRO A 122 -20.09 2.77 -15.44
N GLU A 123 -19.62 2.50 -16.66
CA GLU A 123 -19.78 1.21 -17.34
C GLU A 123 -19.11 0.05 -16.61
N TYR A 124 -18.09 0.31 -15.78
CA TYR A 124 -17.35 -0.70 -15.02
C TYR A 124 -17.88 -0.89 -13.60
N LEU A 125 -18.80 -0.04 -13.11
CA LEU A 125 -19.29 -0.09 -11.73
C LEU A 125 -19.87 -1.46 -11.35
N ALA A 126 -20.68 -2.07 -12.23
CA ALA A 126 -21.28 -3.38 -11.97
C ALA A 126 -20.20 -4.48 -11.84
N GLY A 127 -19.20 -4.48 -12.73
CA GLY A 127 -18.09 -5.43 -12.68
C GLY A 127 -17.18 -5.20 -11.47
N PHE A 128 -16.98 -3.94 -11.07
CA PHE A 128 -16.24 -3.55 -9.88
C PHE A 128 -16.91 -4.10 -8.61
N MET A 129 -18.22 -3.89 -8.47
CA MET A 129 -18.99 -4.44 -7.34
C MET A 129 -19.00 -5.97 -7.33
N ALA A 130 -19.19 -6.60 -8.48
CA ALA A 130 -19.15 -8.06 -8.62
C ALA A 130 -17.78 -8.63 -8.21
N PHE A 131 -16.68 -7.94 -8.54
CA PHE A 131 -15.35 -8.35 -8.15
C PHE A 131 -15.16 -8.34 -6.63
N ARG A 132 -15.63 -7.29 -5.95
CA ARG A 132 -15.54 -7.15 -4.49
C ARG A 132 -16.22 -8.29 -3.74
N ILE A 133 -17.32 -8.81 -4.27
CA ILE A 133 -18.02 -9.97 -3.69
C ILE A 133 -17.54 -11.32 -4.23
N LYS A 134 -16.51 -11.34 -5.08
CA LYS A 134 -16.00 -12.53 -5.79
C LYS A 134 -17.12 -13.28 -6.52
N ASP A 135 -17.98 -12.54 -7.22
CA ASP A 135 -19.16 -13.10 -7.90
C ASP A 135 -18.75 -14.27 -8.80
N PRO A 136 -19.20 -15.50 -8.53
CA PRO A 136 -18.78 -16.68 -9.27
C PRO A 136 -19.34 -16.76 -10.69
N ASP A 137 -20.37 -15.98 -11.01
CA ASP A 137 -20.98 -15.93 -12.34
C ASP A 137 -20.17 -15.03 -13.30
N LEU A 138 -19.45 -14.04 -12.74
CA LEU A 138 -18.54 -13.18 -13.49
C LEU A 138 -17.08 -13.60 -13.39
N PHE A 139 -16.63 -14.07 -12.23
CA PHE A 139 -15.22 -14.35 -11.94
C PHE A 139 -15.02 -15.82 -11.53
N PRO A 140 -14.16 -16.58 -12.23
CA PRO A 140 -13.91 -17.98 -11.87
C PRO A 140 -13.31 -18.12 -10.47
N LYS A 141 -14.01 -18.85 -9.57
CA LYS A 141 -13.60 -19.06 -8.17
C LYS A 141 -12.13 -19.46 -7.99
N ILE A 142 -11.60 -20.29 -8.89
CA ILE A 142 -10.21 -20.77 -8.86
C ILE A 142 -9.18 -19.63 -8.89
N MET A 143 -9.52 -18.50 -9.52
CA MET A 143 -8.63 -17.34 -9.62
C MET A 143 -8.37 -16.66 -8.26
N PHE A 144 -9.25 -16.88 -7.28
CA PHE A 144 -9.12 -16.38 -5.91
C PHE A 144 -8.58 -17.44 -4.94
N SER A 145 -8.17 -18.61 -5.43
CA SER A 145 -7.51 -19.61 -4.58
C SER A 145 -6.13 -19.10 -4.14
N GLU A 146 -5.71 -19.46 -2.92
CA GLU A 146 -4.40 -19.05 -2.39
C GLU A 146 -3.24 -19.41 -3.31
N GLN A 147 -3.32 -20.55 -4.00
CA GLN A 147 -2.31 -20.99 -4.95
C GLN A 147 -2.14 -19.99 -6.12
N ILE A 148 -3.26 -19.55 -6.71
CA ILE A 148 -3.24 -18.57 -7.80
C ILE A 148 -2.86 -17.18 -7.27
N LEU A 149 -3.38 -16.77 -6.12
CA LEU A 149 -3.00 -15.50 -5.51
C LEU A 149 -1.49 -15.46 -5.24
N ASN A 150 -0.91 -16.49 -4.63
CA ASN A 150 0.53 -16.54 -4.38
C ASN A 150 1.36 -16.51 -5.67
N LEU A 151 0.91 -17.15 -6.75
CA LEU A 151 1.58 -17.12 -8.04
C LEU A 151 1.70 -15.70 -8.63
N TYR A 152 0.69 -14.86 -8.43
CA TYR A 152 0.64 -13.49 -8.95
C TYR A 152 0.91 -12.41 -7.91
N LYS A 153 1.37 -12.77 -6.70
CA LYS A 153 1.57 -11.84 -5.59
C LYS A 153 2.43 -10.63 -5.94
N GLN A 154 3.44 -10.82 -6.76
CA GLN A 154 4.35 -9.75 -7.20
C GLN A 154 3.95 -9.12 -8.54
N GLN A 155 2.87 -9.59 -9.18
CA GLN A 155 2.44 -9.16 -10.52
C GLN A 155 0.90 -9.13 -10.62
N PRO A 156 0.20 -8.35 -9.80
CA PRO A 156 -1.27 -8.33 -9.81
C PRO A 156 -1.86 -7.79 -11.11
N ALA A 157 -1.15 -6.92 -11.84
CA ALA A 157 -1.56 -6.52 -13.18
C ALA A 157 -1.61 -7.70 -14.17
N LYS A 158 -0.65 -8.65 -14.05
CA LYS A 158 -0.64 -9.88 -14.86
C LYS A 158 -1.80 -10.80 -14.48
N TRP A 159 -2.22 -10.79 -13.21
CA TRP A 159 -3.43 -11.50 -12.79
C TRP A 159 -4.65 -11.00 -13.56
N TRP A 160 -4.79 -9.69 -13.75
CA TRP A 160 -5.87 -9.08 -14.55
C TRP A 160 -5.80 -9.47 -16.02
N SER A 161 -4.62 -9.51 -16.64
CA SER A 161 -4.47 -10.00 -18.02
C SER A 161 -4.87 -11.48 -18.16
N VAL A 162 -4.58 -12.30 -17.16
CA VAL A 162 -5.02 -13.71 -17.14
C VAL A 162 -6.52 -13.79 -16.91
N MET A 163 -7.08 -12.94 -16.03
CA MET A 163 -8.52 -12.87 -15.79
C MET A 163 -9.29 -12.51 -17.05
N GLU A 164 -8.81 -11.53 -17.83
CA GLU A 164 -9.41 -11.14 -19.11
C GLU A 164 -9.58 -12.36 -20.04
N ASN A 165 -8.53 -13.17 -20.19
CA ASN A 165 -8.58 -14.40 -21.00
C ASN A 165 -9.59 -15.44 -20.49
N ARG A 166 -9.90 -15.42 -19.18
CA ARG A 166 -10.86 -16.34 -18.56
C ARG A 166 -12.30 -15.84 -18.68
N THR A 167 -12.51 -14.52 -18.66
CA THR A 167 -13.83 -13.88 -18.76
C THR A 167 -14.26 -13.58 -20.19
N LEU A 168 -13.32 -13.47 -21.15
CA LEU A 168 -13.62 -13.36 -22.59
C LEU A 168 -14.47 -14.52 -23.12
N LYS A 169 -14.38 -15.71 -22.48
CA LYS A 169 -15.18 -16.88 -22.88
C LYS A 169 -16.66 -16.75 -22.50
N THR A 170 -16.98 -15.89 -21.55
CA THR A 170 -18.34 -15.71 -21.03
C THR A 170 -18.98 -14.39 -21.47
N ASN A 171 -18.22 -13.43 -22.00
CA ASN A 171 -18.70 -12.09 -22.42
C ASN A 171 -19.45 -11.32 -21.31
N ASN A 172 -19.20 -11.64 -20.04
CA ASN A 172 -19.94 -11.08 -18.91
C ASN A 172 -19.39 -9.72 -18.42
N LEU A 173 -18.24 -9.28 -18.92
CA LEU A 173 -17.62 -8.01 -18.52
C LEU A 173 -17.52 -7.03 -19.70
N PRO A 174 -17.71 -5.73 -19.46
CA PRO A 174 -17.49 -4.70 -20.46
C PRO A 174 -16.07 -4.74 -21.05
N SER A 175 -15.95 -4.36 -22.32
CA SER A 175 -14.65 -4.27 -22.98
C SER A 175 -13.73 -3.27 -22.25
N GLY A 176 -12.46 -3.64 -22.08
CA GLY A 176 -11.48 -2.80 -21.38
C GLY A 176 -11.50 -2.89 -19.86
N PHE A 177 -12.49 -3.57 -19.25
CA PHE A 177 -12.60 -3.71 -17.78
C PHE A 177 -11.31 -4.23 -17.15
N CYS A 178 -10.78 -5.37 -17.62
CA CYS A 178 -9.55 -5.91 -17.04
C CYS A 178 -8.32 -5.04 -17.32
N ASN A 179 -8.29 -4.36 -18.47
CA ASN A 179 -7.17 -3.52 -18.88
C ASN A 179 -7.05 -2.28 -18.03
N ILE A 180 -8.16 -1.65 -17.65
CA ILE A 180 -8.08 -0.44 -16.81
C ILE A 180 -7.52 -0.76 -15.42
N PHE A 181 -7.94 -1.86 -14.80
CA PHE A 181 -7.43 -2.23 -13.48
C PHE A 181 -5.99 -2.76 -13.53
N ALA A 182 -5.60 -3.45 -14.60
CA ALA A 182 -4.19 -3.78 -14.83
C ALA A 182 -3.33 -2.51 -14.93
N ASN A 183 -3.77 -1.53 -15.71
CA ASN A 183 -3.05 -0.26 -15.90
C ASN A 183 -2.97 0.55 -14.60
N LEU A 184 -4.09 0.64 -13.87
CA LEU A 184 -4.18 1.35 -12.60
C LEU A 184 -3.17 0.82 -11.59
N LEU A 185 -3.05 -0.51 -11.46
CA LEU A 185 -2.05 -1.14 -10.59
C LEU A 185 -0.62 -0.80 -11.02
N THR A 186 -0.35 -0.74 -12.33
CA THR A 186 0.98 -0.39 -12.87
C THR A 186 1.26 1.11 -12.96
N CYS A 187 0.46 1.97 -12.32
CA CYS A 187 0.71 3.41 -12.37
C CYS A 187 1.96 3.78 -11.53
N HIS A 188 3.13 3.84 -12.18
CA HIS A 188 4.41 4.11 -11.52
C HIS A 188 4.68 5.61 -11.31
N GLN A 189 3.98 6.50 -12.01
CA GLN A 189 4.26 7.95 -11.97
C GLN A 189 4.02 8.59 -10.59
N VAL A 190 3.19 7.96 -9.76
CA VAL A 190 2.73 8.49 -8.48
C VAL A 190 3.55 7.93 -7.30
N LEU A 191 4.23 6.79 -7.49
CA LEU A 191 5.07 6.15 -6.49
C LEU A 191 6.26 7.01 -6.02
N PRO A 192 6.96 7.77 -6.88
CA PRO A 192 8.02 8.68 -6.44
C PRO A 192 7.54 9.75 -5.47
N GLN A 193 6.33 10.29 -5.67
CA GLN A 193 5.76 11.30 -4.78
C GLN A 193 5.47 10.69 -3.41
N LEU A 194 4.81 9.53 -3.38
CA LEU A 194 4.60 8.78 -2.14
C LEU A 194 5.93 8.46 -1.44
N LYS A 195 6.93 7.99 -2.17
CA LYS A 195 8.27 7.71 -1.64
C LYS A 195 8.86 8.94 -0.95
N ASP A 196 8.79 10.12 -1.56
CA ASP A 196 9.30 11.35 -0.96
C ASP A 196 8.53 11.71 0.32
N TYR A 197 7.22 11.47 0.38
CA TYR A 197 6.42 11.65 1.59
C TYR A 197 6.79 10.67 2.71
N PHE A 198 6.97 9.38 2.40
CA PHE A 198 7.40 8.38 3.40
C PHE A 198 8.83 8.63 3.87
N LEU A 199 9.72 9.05 2.97
CA LEU A 199 11.07 9.45 3.33
C LEU A 199 11.05 10.70 4.22
N HIS A 200 10.16 11.65 3.96
CA HIS A 200 9.95 12.80 4.84
C HIS A 200 9.37 12.39 6.20
N LEU A 201 8.51 11.38 6.26
CA LEU A 201 8.06 10.79 7.54
C LEU A 201 9.22 10.19 8.32
N VAL A 202 10.11 9.45 7.67
CA VAL A 202 11.32 8.86 8.30
C VAL A 202 12.32 9.92 8.75
N LEU A 203 12.57 10.94 7.92
CA LEU A 203 13.64 11.91 8.14
C LEU A 203 13.21 13.12 8.99
N PHE A 204 11.94 13.51 8.91
CA PHE A 204 11.43 14.76 9.50
C PHE A 204 10.09 14.59 10.24
N GLY A 205 9.45 13.42 10.16
CA GLY A 205 8.08 13.19 10.60
C GLY A 205 7.97 12.69 12.04
N LEU A 206 8.41 13.51 12.99
CA LEU A 206 8.04 13.40 14.41
C LEU A 206 7.69 14.75 15.06
N ASN A 207 7.54 15.82 14.26
CA ASN A 207 7.10 17.15 14.70
C ASN A 207 5.72 17.49 14.16
#